data_AF-A0A353CRJ7-F1
#
_entry.id   AF-A0A353CRJ7-F1
#
_cell.length_a   1.000
_cell.length_b   1.000
_cell.length_c   1.000
_cell.angle_alpha   90.00
_cell.angle_beta   90.00
_cell.angle_gamma   90.00
#
_symmetry.space_group_name_H-M   'P 1'
#
loop_
_entity.id
_entity.type
_entity.pdbx_description
1 polymer ?
#
loop_
_entity_poly.entity_id
_entity_poly.type
_entity_poly.pdbx_seq_one_letter_code
_entity_poly.pdbx_strand_id
1 'polypeptide(L)' 'SLDLVELIMEMEENFGLQISDEELGKIRTIGDVIAFLKSKGVS' A
#
# COMPACT_ATOMS: atom_id res chain seq x y z
N SER A 1 -7.45 -16.09 4.46
CA SER A 1 -7.54 -14.93 3.55
C SER A 1 -6.49 -13.96 4.03
N LEU A 2 -5.51 -13.58 3.21
CA LEU A 2 -4.63 -12.47 3.58
C LEU A 2 -5.48 -11.20 3.50
N ASP A 3 -5.63 -10.50 4.62
CA ASP A 3 -6.33 -9.22 4.65
C ASP A 3 -5.44 -8.16 3.99
N LEU A 4 -6.07 -7.28 3.20
CA LEU A 4 -5.37 -6.23 2.44
C LEU A 4 -4.48 -5.35 3.35
N VAL A 5 -4.89 -5.18 4.61
CA VAL A 5 -4.16 -4.41 5.63
C VAL A 5 -2.83 -5.07 5.98
N GLU A 6 -2.79 -6.39 6.16
CA GLU A 6 -1.56 -7.14 6.45
C GLU A 6 -0.55 -7.01 5.30
N LEU A 7 -1.04 -7.17 4.06
CA LEU A 7 -0.19 -7.01 2.87
C LEU A 7 0.39 -5.59 2.77
N ILE A 8 -0.42 -4.58 3.04
CA ILE A 8 0.02 -3.18 3.00
C ILE A 8 1.07 -2.91 4.08
N MET A 9 0.87 -3.38 5.31
CA MET A 9 1.84 -3.23 6.40
C MET A 9 3.19 -3.89 6.06
N GLU A 10 3.19 -5.11 5.51
CA GLU A 10 4.44 -5.76 5.08
C GLU A 10 5.12 -4.99 3.94
N MET A 11 4.35 -4.37 3.05
CA MET A 11 4.90 -3.52 1.99
C MET A 11 5.47 -2.22 2.56
N GLU A 12 4.80 -1.57 3.51
CA GLU A 12 5.31 -0.40 4.21
C GLU A 12 6.65 -0.68 4.88
N GLU A 13 6.77 -1.82 5.54
CA GLU A 13 8.00 -2.21 6.24
C GLU A 13 9.13 -2.58 5.26
N ASN A 14 8.83 -3.36 4.20
CA ASN A 14 9.83 -3.77 3.21
C ASN A 14 10.33 -2.63 2.32
N PHE A 15 9.46 -1.68 1.99
CA PHE A 15 9.80 -0.55 1.11
C PHE A 15 10.06 0.76 1.86
N GLY A 16 9.91 0.77 3.20
CA GLY A 16 10.11 1.96 4.04
C GLY A 16 9.08 3.07 3.77
N LEU A 17 7.84 2.68 3.51
CA LEU A 17 6.76 3.56 3.09
C LEU A 17 5.81 3.82 4.26
N GLN A 18 5.02 4.87 4.14
CA GLN A 18 3.94 5.16 5.07
C GLN A 18 2.70 5.54 4.27
N ILE A 19 1.63 4.79 4.49
CA ILE A 19 0.30 4.92 3.93
C ILE A 19 -0.61 5.34 5.08
N SER A 20 -1.21 6.52 4.95
CA SER A 20 -2.17 6.99 5.94
C SER A 20 -3.49 6.21 5.86
N ASP A 21 -4.25 6.15 6.97
CA ASP A 21 -5.57 5.50 6.98
C ASP A 21 -6.53 6.06 5.91
N GLU A 22 -6.42 7.36 5.59
CA GLU A 22 -7.19 7.98 4.50
C GLU A 22 -6.79 7.47 3.11
N GLU A 23 -5.52 7.17 2.89
CA GLU A 23 -5.02 6.57 1.65
C GLU A 23 -5.41 5.09 1.59
N LEU A 24 -5.29 4.37 2.71
CA LEU A 24 -5.65 2.96 2.85
C LEU A 24 -7.15 2.75 2.60
N GLY A 25 -8.01 3.66 3.08
CA GLY A 25 -9.45 3.65 2.78
C GLY A 25 -9.82 3.95 1.32
N LYS A 26 -8.90 4.55 0.54
CA LYS A 26 -9.05 4.77 -0.91
C LYS A 26 -8.56 3.58 -1.72
N ILE A 27 -7.65 2.78 -1.18
CA ILE A 27 -7.15 1.56 -1.80
C ILE A 27 -8.22 0.48 -1.68
N ARG A 28 -8.74 0.02 -2.82
CA ARG A 28 -9.75 -1.05 -2.86
C ARG A 28 -9.22 -2.31 -3.52
N THR A 29 -8.17 -2.18 -4.30
CA THR A 29 -7.58 -3.25 -5.08
C THR A 29 -6.07 -3.26 -4.96
N ILE A 30 -5.45 -4.41 -5.26
CA ILE A 30 -3.99 -4.53 -5.35
C ILE A 30 -3.43 -3.57 -6.43
N GLY A 31 -4.21 -3.28 -7.48
CA GLY A 31 -3.84 -2.31 -8.50
C GLY A 31 -3.67 -0.89 -7.95
N ASP A 32 -4.54 -0.47 -7.03
CA ASP A 32 -4.45 0.85 -6.38
C ASP A 32 -3.19 0.95 -5.50
N VAL A 33 -2.84 -0.15 -4.80
CA VAL A 33 -1.58 -0.23 -4.03
C VAL A 33 -0.39 -0.04 -4.97
N ILE A 34 -0.32 -0.78 -6.07
CA ILE A 34 0.81 -0.68 -7.02
C ILE A 34 0.89 0.73 -7.62
N ALA A 35 -0.25 1.34 -7.96
CA ALA A 35 -0.27 2.72 -8.45
C ALA A 35 0.23 3.72 -7.39
N PHE A 36 -0.16 3.51 -6.13
CA PHE A 36 0.31 4.31 -5.00
C PHE A 36 1.83 4.20 -4.81
N LEU A 37 2.36 2.97 -4.82
CA LEU A 37 3.79 2.69 -4.71
C LEU A 37 4.59 3.40 -5.81
N LYS A 38 4.12 3.31 -7.06
CA LYS A 38 4.73 4.02 -8.19
C LYS A 38 4.72 5.53 -8.01
N SER A 39 3.63 6.09 -7.45
CA SER A 39 3.54 7.54 -7.19
C SER A 39 4.54 8.03 -6.13
N LYS A 40 4.95 7.14 -5.21
CA LYS A 40 5.96 7.41 -4.18
C LYS A 40 7.40 7.18 -4.67
N GLY A 41 7.60 6.81 -5.93
CA GLY A 41 8.92 6.60 -6.51
C GLY A 41 9.49 5.20 -6.28
N VAL A 42 8.66 4.25 -5.83
CA VAL A 42 9.04 2.82 -5.80
C VAL A 42 8.89 2.28 -7.22
N SER A 43 10.02 2.06 -7.90
CA SER A 43 10.10 1.57 -9.28
C SER A 43 10.55 0.11 -9.34
#